data_AF-A0A967MRN6-F1
#
_entry.id   AF-A0A967MRN6-F1
#
_cell.length_a   1.000
_cell.length_b   1.000
_cell.length_c   1.000
_cell.angle_alpha   90.00
_cell.angle_beta   90.00
_cell.angle_gamma   90.00
#
_symmetry.space_group_name_H-M   'P 1'
#
loop_
_entity.id
_entity.type
_entity.pdbx_description
1 polymer ?
#
loop_
_entity_poly.entity_id
_entity_poly.type
_entity_poly.pdbx_seq_one_letter_code
_entity_poly.pdbx_strand_id
1 'polypeptide(L)' 'AVEGRRFEEPTLLYLGRLKRYKRVDLVVRALHRLRERGVPARLVIAGRGDQEGALRRQVTRLGLEDAV' A
#
# COMPACT_ATOMS: atom_id res chain seq x y z
N ALA A 1 1.57 -18.17 24.77
CA ALA A 1 1.82 -17.00 23.90
C ALA A 1 0.85 -17.08 22.74
N VAL A 2 0.13 -16.01 22.41
CA VAL A 2 -0.72 -16.02 21.20
C VAL A 2 0.24 -15.94 20.02
N GLU A 3 0.42 -17.05 19.32
CA GLU A 3 1.27 -17.09 18.14
C GLU A 3 0.58 -16.27 17.04
N GLY A 4 1.15 -15.11 16.70
CA GLY A 4 0.58 -14.23 15.69
C GLY A 4 0.63 -14.90 14.33
N ARG A 5 -0.54 -15.09 13.70
CA ARG A 5 -0.61 -15.57 12.32
C ARG A 5 0.16 -14.61 11.40
N ARG A 6 1.01 -15.17 10.53
CA ARG A 6 1.66 -14.41 9.46
C ARG A 6 0.76 -14.37 8.23
N PHE A 7 0.86 -13.30 7.46
CA PHE A 7 0.30 -13.26 6.12
C PHE A 7 1.06 -14.22 5.21
N GLU A 8 0.36 -14.84 4.26
CA GLU A 8 0.95 -15.76 3.28
C GLU A 8 1.92 -15.05 2.33
N GLU A 9 1.71 -13.75 2.12
CA GLU A 9 2.53 -12.92 1.26
C GLU A 9 3.10 -11.69 2.01
N PRO A 10 4.27 -11.17 1.60
CA PRO A 10 4.88 -10.00 2.22
C PRO A 10 3.91 -8.81 2.22
N THR A 11 3.50 -8.39 3.41
CA THR A 11 2.45 -7.37 3.56
C THR A 11 3.02 -6.14 4.24
N LEU A 12 2.94 -5.00 3.53
CA LEU A 12 3.25 -3.68 4.06
C LEU A 12 1.99 -3.08 4.69
N LEU A 13 2.12 -2.41 5.83
CA LEU A 13 1.03 -1.64 6.44
C LEU A 13 1.43 -0.17 6.53
N TYR A 14 0.57 0.71 6.02
CA TYR A 14 0.57 2.11 6.39
C TYR A 14 -0.66 2.40 7.25
N LEU A 15 -0.45 2.94 8.45
CA LEU A 15 -1.52 3.39 9.35
C LEU A 15 -1.34 4.87 9.68
N GLY A 16 -2.29 5.72 9.27
CA GLY A 16 -2.26 7.14 9.58
C GLY A 16 -3.10 8.03 8.67
N ARG A 17 -3.09 9.35 8.93
CA ARG A 17 -3.82 10.33 8.11
C ARG A 17 -3.24 10.43 6.70
N LEU A 18 -4.11 10.40 5.69
CA LEU A 18 -3.75 10.48 4.28
C LEU A 18 -3.60 11.94 3.86
N LYS A 19 -2.46 12.52 4.22
CA LYS A 19 -2.07 13.92 3.93
C LYS A 19 -0.88 13.97 2.99
N ARG A 20 -0.81 15.01 2.16
CA ARG A 20 0.26 15.18 1.16
C ARG A 20 1.67 15.04 1.75
N TYR A 21 1.91 15.61 2.93
CA TYR A 21 3.22 15.56 3.59
C TYR A 21 3.62 14.16 4.09
N LYS A 22 2.66 13.25 4.31
CA LYS A 22 2.93 11.87 4.73
C LYS A 22 3.43 10.97 3.60
N ARG A 23 3.30 11.45 2.36
CA ARG A 23 3.88 10.84 1.16
C ARG A 23 3.54 9.35 0.97
N VAL A 24 2.29 8.96 1.24
CA VAL A 24 1.80 7.58 1.01
C VAL A 24 1.91 7.18 -0.47
N ASP A 25 1.96 8.16 -1.37
CA ASP A 25 2.24 7.98 -2.79
C ASP A 25 3.58 7.26 -3.05
N LEU A 26 4.59 7.49 -2.19
CA LEU A 26 5.88 6.79 -2.27
C LEU A 26 5.73 5.31 -1.94
N VAL A 27 4.89 4.97 -0.96
CA VAL A 27 4.67 3.58 -0.55
C VAL A 27 3.98 2.79 -1.65
N VAL A 28 2.99 3.38 -2.32
CA VAL A 28 2.35 2.79 -3.51
C VAL A 28 3.35 2.57 -4.65
N ARG A 29 4.27 3.53 -4.91
CA ARG A 29 5.35 3.33 -5.90
C ARG A 29 6.33 2.23 -5.49
N ALA A 30 6.62 2.10 -4.20
CA ALA A 30 7.49 1.04 -3.70
C ALA A 30 6.85 -0.34 -3.90
N LEU A 31 5.55 -0.49 -3.64
CA LEU A 31 4.80 -1.70 -3.95
C LEU A 31 4.89 -2.05 -5.43
N HIS A 32 4.61 -1.10 -6.34
CA HIS A 32 4.72 -1.32 -7.77
C HIS A 32 6.10 -1.86 -8.16
N ARG A 33 7.18 -1.23 -7.68
CA ARG A 33 8.56 -1.69 -7.94
C ARG A 33 8.85 -3.08 -7.37
N LEU A 34 8.26 -3.47 -6.23
CA LEU A 34 8.42 -4.82 -5.68
C LEU A 34 7.78 -5.85 -6.62
N ARG A 35 6.58 -5.58 -7.11
CA ARG A 35 5.86 -6.48 -8.02
C ARG A 35 6.53 -6.58 -9.39
N GLU A 36 7.05 -5.48 -9.94
CA GLU A 36 7.88 -5.48 -11.16
C GLU A 36 9.13 -6.36 -11.03
N ARG A 37 9.63 -6.58 -9.81
CA ARG A 37 10.76 -7.46 -9.51
C ARG A 37 10.34 -8.90 -9.16
N GLY A 38 9.09 -9.26 -9.41
CA GLY A 38 8.55 -10.59 -9.13
C GLY A 38 8.25 -10.87 -7.65
N VAL A 39 8.23 -9.85 -6.78
CA VAL A 39 7.84 -10.03 -5.37
C VAL A 39 6.32 -9.84 -5.24
N PRO A 40 5.56 -10.87 -4.82
CA PRO A 40 4.10 -10.78 -4.65
C PRO A 40 3.77 -10.03 -3.35
N ALA A 41 4.19 -8.77 -3.22
CA ALA A 41 3.89 -7.97 -2.04
C ALA A 41 2.47 -7.39 -2.11
N ARG A 42 1.91 -7.11 -0.94
CA ARG A 42 0.68 -6.30 -0.73
C ARG A 42 0.96 -5.06 0.09
N LEU A 43 0.05 -4.08 0.01
CA LEU A 43 0.06 -2.89 0.85
C LEU A 43 -1.32 -2.63 1.45
N VAL A 44 -1.47 -2.72 2.77
CA VAL A 44 -2.67 -2.25 3.45
C VAL A 44 -2.51 -0.77 3.81
N ILE A 45 -3.45 0.07 3.40
CA ILE A 45 -3.50 1.49 3.77
C ILE A 45 -4.72 1.74 4.68
N ALA A 46 -4.46 1.88 5.97
CA ALA A 46 -5.48 2.19 6.97
C ALA A 46 -5.44 3.68 7.35
N GLY A 47 -6.51 4.40 7.03
CA GLY A 47 -6.66 5.81 7.37
C GLY A 47 -7.56 6.58 6.43
N ARG A 48 -7.69 7.88 6.69
CA ARG A 48 -8.50 8.81 5.92
C ARG A 48 -7.79 10.15 5.72
N GLY A 49 -8.17 10.90 4.69
CA GLY A 49 -7.67 12.25 4.45
C GLY A 49 -7.85 12.77 3.02
N ASP A 50 -7.44 14.01 2.80
CA ASP A 50 -7.60 14.71 1.51
C ASP A 50 -6.85 14.05 0.33
N GLN A 51 -5.88 13.17 0.59
CA GLN A 51 -5.15 12.45 -0.45
C GLN A 51 -5.82 11.16 -0.92
N GLU A 52 -6.95 10.72 -0.34
CA GLU A 52 -7.60 9.44 -0.72
C GLU A 52 -7.85 9.32 -2.22
N GLY A 53 -8.46 10.33 -2.83
CA GLY A 53 -8.75 10.32 -4.27
C GLY A 53 -7.49 10.28 -5.12
N ALA A 54 -6.43 10.99 -4.71
CA ALA A 54 -5.15 10.99 -5.42
C ALA A 54 -4.45 9.62 -5.33
N LEU A 55 -4.48 8.99 -4.15
CA LEU A 55 -3.91 7.66 -3.93
C LEU A 55 -4.67 6.59 -4.72
N ARG A 56 -6.01 6.59 -4.69
CA ARG A 56 -6.83 5.66 -5.50
C ARG A 56 -6.51 5.78 -7.00
N ARG A 57 -6.44 7.00 -7.53
CA ARG A 57 -6.03 7.22 -8.94
C ARG A 57 -4.62 6.73 -9.25
N GLN A 58 -3.70 6.79 -8.29
CA GLN A 58 -2.35 6.27 -8.47
C GLN A 58 -2.33 4.74 -8.47
N VAL A 59 -3.08 4.10 -7.56
CA VAL A 59 -3.24 2.64 -7.52
C VAL A 59 -3.76 2.13 -8.85
N THR A 60 -4.85 2.73 -9.37
CA THR A 60 -5.42 2.35 -10.67
C THR A 60 -4.45 2.54 -11.84
N ARG A 61 -3.76 3.68 -11.89
CA ARG A 61 -2.78 3.93 -12.96
C ARG A 61 -1.62 2.94 -12.98
N LEU A 62 -1.29 2.35 -11.83
CA LEU A 62 -0.21 1.38 -11.68
C LEU A 62 -0.70 -0.08 -11.73
N GLY A 63 -2.00 -0.33 -11.94
CA GLY A 63 -2.58 -1.67 -11.96
C GLY A 63 -2.42 -2.42 -10.64
N LEU A 64 -2.59 -1.73 -9.50
CA LEU A 64 -2.35 -2.28 -8.16
C LEU A 64 -3.64 -2.55 -7.37
N GLU A 65 -4.81 -2.51 -8.00
CA GLU A 65 -6.12 -2.64 -7.35
C GLU A 65 -6.26 -3.91 -6.52
N ASP A 66 -5.71 -5.03 -6.99
CA ASP A 66 -5.78 -6.31 -6.28
C ASP A 66 -4.72 -6.45 -5.17
N ALA A 67 -3.82 -5.48 -5.03
CA ALA A 67 -2.66 -5.53 -4.15
C ALA A 67 -2.63 -4.41 -3.07
N VAL A 68 -3.61 -3.51 -3.05
CA VAL A 68 -3.70 -2.36 -2.11
C VAL A 68 -5.03 -2.29 -1.36
#